data_AF-M1DIE9-F1
#
_entry.id   AF-M1DIE9-F1
#
_cell.length_a   1.000
_cell.length_b   1.000
_cell.length_c   1.000
_cell.angle_alpha   90.00
_cell.angle_beta   90.00
_cell.angle_gamma   90.00
#
_symmetry.space_group_name_H-M   'P 1'
#
loop_
_entity.id
_entity.type
_entity.pdbx_description
1 polymer ?
#
loop_
_entity_poly.entity_id
_entity_poly.type
_entity_poly.pdbx_seq_one_letter_code
_entity_poly.pdbx_strand_id
1 'polypeptide(L)'
;MDSSKQNLNEVTNSIDKTLEILNQLYLTSSSNDVIPLVQGMNNLVLELDNMAKLGEKYYIQVSIDVMNLIDDGKNSDEYTRDMLNSCIARNQITKGKTNAFKDLRGHFLEELDQAFPNEVEACRLVKHLL
;
A
#
# COMPACT_ATOMS: atom_id res chain seq x y z
N MET A 1 -13.30 20.24 -4.55
CA MET A 1 -12.83 18.84 -4.49
C MET A 1 -11.43 18.80 -5.09
N ASP A 2 -10.49 18.05 -4.49
CA ASP A 2 -9.08 17.99 -4.91
C ASP A 2 -8.93 17.63 -6.40
N SER A 3 -8.18 18.44 -7.16
CA SER A 3 -7.96 18.21 -8.59
C SER A 3 -7.39 16.81 -8.89
N SER A 4 -6.60 16.24 -7.98
CA SER A 4 -6.07 14.88 -8.09
C SER A 4 -7.14 13.78 -8.09
N LYS A 5 -8.24 13.97 -7.35
CA LYS A 5 -9.38 13.03 -7.35
C LYS A 5 -10.23 13.15 -8.62
N GLN A 6 -10.40 14.38 -9.10
CA GLN A 6 -11.12 14.64 -10.35
C GLN A 6 -10.42 14.00 -11.55
N ASN A 7 -9.09 14.00 -11.53
CA ASN A 7 -8.22 13.42 -12.54
C ASN A 7 -8.27 11.86 -12.52
N LEU A 8 -8.22 11.21 -11.36
CA LEU A 8 -8.30 9.73 -11.30
C LEU A 8 -9.65 9.20 -11.81
N ASN A 9 -10.74 9.95 -11.62
CA ASN A 9 -12.04 9.60 -12.20
C ASN A 9 -12.01 9.56 -13.74
N GLU A 10 -11.20 10.37 -14.40
CA GLU A 10 -11.06 10.31 -15.87
C GLU A 10 -10.44 8.99 -16.32
N VAL A 11 -9.44 8.50 -15.57
CA VAL A 11 -8.83 7.19 -15.81
C VAL A 11 -9.85 6.07 -15.60
N THR A 12 -10.58 6.09 -14.49
CA THR A 12 -11.64 5.11 -14.21
C THR A 12 -12.70 5.10 -15.32
N ASN A 13 -13.18 6.27 -15.74
CA ASN A 13 -14.16 6.38 -16.82
C ASN A 13 -13.64 5.82 -18.15
N SER A 14 -12.35 6.02 -18.47
CA SER A 14 -11.72 5.47 -19.67
C SER A 14 -11.57 3.95 -19.61
N ILE A 15 -11.26 3.40 -18.42
CA ILE A 15 -11.25 1.95 -18.18
C ILE A 15 -12.66 1.36 -18.38
N ASP A 16 -13.68 1.96 -17.76
CA ASP A 16 -15.07 1.49 -17.87
C ASP A 16 -15.55 1.49 -19.32
N LYS A 17 -15.24 2.57 -20.06
CA LYS A 17 -15.55 2.68 -21.49
C LYS A 17 -14.85 1.61 -22.33
N THR A 18 -13.59 1.30 -22.00
CA THR A 18 -12.83 0.24 -22.68
C THR A 18 -13.47 -1.14 -22.44
N LEU A 19 -13.88 -1.42 -21.19
CA LEU A 19 -14.58 -2.65 -20.84
C LEU A 19 -15.93 -2.75 -21.56
N GLU A 20 -16.67 -1.65 -21.68
CA GLU A 20 -17.92 -1.60 -22.43
C GLU A 20 -17.71 -1.95 -23.92
N ILE A 21 -16.71 -1.34 -24.56
CA ILE A 21 -16.37 -1.63 -25.97
C ILE A 21 -16.00 -3.10 -26.14
N LEU A 22 -15.19 -3.68 -25.24
CA LEU A 22 -14.83 -5.10 -25.28
C LEU A 22 -16.05 -6.01 -25.16
N ASN A 23 -16.97 -5.69 -24.25
CA ASN A 23 -18.21 -6.44 -24.09
C ASN A 23 -19.12 -6.34 -25.33
N GLN A 24 -19.26 -5.14 -25.90
CA GLN A 24 -20.02 -4.95 -27.14
C GLN A 24 -19.40 -5.74 -28.31
N LEU A 25 -18.08 -5.71 -28.46
CA LEU A 25 -17.35 -6.48 -29.46
C LEU A 25 -17.60 -7.99 -29.32
N TYR A 26 -17.58 -8.51 -28.09
CA TYR A 26 -17.89 -9.91 -27.81
C TYR A 26 -19.31 -10.27 -28.29
N LEU A 27 -20.31 -9.44 -27.99
CA LEU A 27 -21.69 -9.68 -28.42
C LEU A 27 -21.86 -9.58 -29.94
N THR A 28 -21.21 -8.61 -30.59
CA THR A 28 -21.24 -8.41 -32.05
C THR A 28 -20.50 -9.52 -32.80
N SER A 29 -19.47 -10.13 -32.22
CA SER A 29 -18.73 -11.24 -32.85
C SER A 29 -19.63 -12.43 -33.22
N SER A 30 -20.77 -12.58 -32.53
CA SER A 30 -21.78 -13.61 -32.79
C SER A 30 -22.63 -13.33 -34.05
N SER A 31 -22.73 -12.08 -34.53
CA SER A 31 -23.70 -11.68 -35.56
C SER A 31 -23.20 -11.82 -37.01
N ASN A 32 -21.98 -12.31 -37.26
CA ASN A 32 -21.33 -12.39 -38.59
C ASN A 32 -21.22 -11.06 -39.37
N ASP A 33 -21.67 -9.94 -38.81
CA ASP A 33 -21.58 -8.62 -39.42
C ASP A 33 -20.18 -8.01 -39.24
N VAL A 34 -19.44 -7.89 -40.35
CA VAL A 34 -18.03 -7.45 -40.31
C VAL A 34 -17.89 -5.95 -40.05
N ILE A 35 -18.84 -5.13 -40.51
CA ILE A 35 -18.74 -3.66 -40.41
C ILE A 35 -18.77 -3.17 -38.95
N PRO A 36 -19.74 -3.57 -38.10
CA PRO A 36 -19.78 -3.13 -36.71
C PRO A 36 -18.59 -3.66 -35.90
N LEU A 37 -18.09 -4.86 -36.23
CA LEU A 37 -16.89 -5.43 -35.61
C LEU A 37 -15.66 -4.56 -35.88
N VAL A 38 -15.41 -4.20 -37.14
CA VAL A 38 -14.27 -3.35 -37.52
C VAL A 38 -14.37 -1.96 -36.89
N GLN A 39 -15.57 -1.38 -36.84
CA GLN A 39 -15.79 -0.10 -36.17
C GLN A 39 -15.51 -0.18 -34.66
N GLY A 40 -15.99 -1.23 -33.99
CA GLY A 40 -15.72 -1.45 -32.57
C GLY A 40 -14.23 -1.66 -32.28
N MET A 41 -13.50 -2.37 -33.14
CA MET A 41 -12.05 -2.55 -33.00
C MET A 41 -11.29 -1.23 -33.14
N ASN A 42 -11.66 -0.37 -34.09
CA ASN A 42 -11.06 0.95 -34.25
C ASN A 42 -11.34 1.83 -33.02
N ASN A 43 -12.56 1.77 -32.47
CA ASN A 43 -12.91 2.49 -31.25
C ASN A 43 -12.11 1.98 -30.03
N LEU A 44 -11.89 0.67 -29.94
CA LEU A 44 -11.05 0.07 -28.89
C LEU A 44 -9.61 0.60 -28.96
N VAL A 45 -9.01 0.59 -30.16
CA VAL A 45 -7.65 1.10 -30.36
C VAL A 45 -7.55 2.58 -29.98
N LEU A 46 -8.53 3.40 -30.37
CA LEU A 46 -8.58 4.82 -30.01
C LEU A 46 -8.67 5.02 -28.49
N GLU A 47 -9.50 4.24 -27.81
CA GLU A 47 -9.65 4.38 -26.36
C GLU A 47 -8.43 3.87 -25.59
N LEU A 48 -7.76 2.81 -26.06
CA LEU A 48 -6.50 2.34 -25.47
C LEU A 48 -5.38 3.38 -25.59
N ASP A 49 -5.28 4.08 -26.73
CA ASP A 49 -4.34 5.20 -26.90
C ASP A 49 -4.67 6.38 -25.96
N ASN A 50 -5.95 6.70 -25.80
CA ASN A 50 -6.40 7.70 -24.83
C ASN A 50 -6.03 7.30 -23.38
N MET A 51 -6.28 6.04 -23.01
CA MET A 51 -5.98 5.52 -21.68
C MET A 51 -4.47 5.54 -21.38
N ALA A 52 -3.62 5.21 -22.37
CA ALA A 52 -2.17 5.30 -22.23
C ALA A 52 -1.71 6.74 -21.96
N LYS A 53 -2.22 7.71 -22.73
CA LYS A 53 -1.92 9.14 -22.55
C LYS A 53 -2.44 9.70 -21.22
N LEU A 54 -3.57 9.20 -20.74
CA LEU A 54 -4.05 9.54 -19.40
C LEU A 54 -3.12 8.96 -18.34
N GLY A 55 -2.68 7.71 -18.49
CA GLY A 55 -1.76 7.03 -17.58
C GLY A 55 -0.43 7.76 -17.38
N GLU A 56 0.16 8.32 -18.44
CA GLU A 56 1.41 9.09 -18.38
C GLU A 56 1.33 10.32 -17.46
N LYS A 57 0.13 10.85 -17.21
CA LYS A 57 -0.07 12.01 -16.32
C LYS A 57 0.05 11.66 -14.85
N TYR A 58 0.09 10.38 -14.49
CA TYR A 58 0.10 9.93 -13.10
C TYR A 58 1.37 9.15 -12.78
N TYR A 59 2.02 9.54 -11.70
CA TYR A 59 3.12 8.78 -11.11
C TYR A 59 2.65 8.15 -9.80
N ILE A 60 2.00 6.99 -9.88
CA ILE A 60 1.58 6.20 -8.72
C ILE A 60 2.56 5.05 -8.56
N GLN A 61 3.23 5.01 -7.41
CA GLN A 61 4.08 3.87 -7.06
C GLN A 61 3.21 2.78 -6.43
N VAL A 62 3.23 1.61 -7.04
CA VAL A 62 2.52 0.41 -6.57
C VAL A 62 3.56 -0.60 -6.11
N SER A 63 3.36 -1.18 -4.93
CA SER A 63 4.23 -2.25 -4.43
C SER A 63 4.10 -3.49 -5.32
N ILE A 64 5.20 -4.20 -5.56
CA ILE A 64 5.18 -5.45 -6.33
C ILE A 64 4.23 -6.49 -5.71
N ASP A 65 4.09 -6.49 -4.38
CA ASP A 65 3.19 -7.40 -3.69
C ASP A 65 1.71 -7.15 -4.02
N VAL A 66 1.34 -5.89 -4.26
CA VAL A 66 -0.02 -5.54 -4.72
C VAL A 66 -0.24 -6.06 -6.14
N MET A 67 0.77 -5.97 -7.02
CA MET A 67 0.69 -6.53 -8.37
C MET A 67 0.55 -8.06 -8.34
N ASN A 68 1.30 -8.74 -7.47
CA ASN A 68 1.18 -10.20 -7.30
C ASN A 68 -0.23 -10.62 -6.83
N LEU A 69 -0.87 -9.84 -5.94
CA LEU A 69 -2.25 -10.11 -5.54
C LEU A 69 -3.23 -9.97 -6.72
N ILE A 70 -3.04 -8.95 -7.56
CA ILE A 70 -3.89 -8.74 -8.75
C ILE A 70 -3.70 -9.88 -9.75
N ASP A 71 -2.46 -10.29 -10.02
CA ASP A 71 -2.14 -11.40 -10.94
C ASP A 71 -2.72 -12.74 -10.44
N ASP A 72 -2.74 -12.96 -9.12
CA ASP A 72 -3.37 -14.11 -8.48
C ASP A 72 -4.91 -14.03 -8.46
N GLY A 73 -5.52 -12.91 -8.87
CA GLY A 73 -6.96 -12.67 -8.79
C GLY A 73 -7.48 -12.47 -7.36
N LYS A 74 -6.62 -12.05 -6.43
CA LYS A 74 -6.95 -11.77 -5.03
C LYS A 74 -7.28 -10.30 -4.80
N ASN A 75 -7.82 -9.98 -3.63
CA ASN A 75 -8.12 -8.61 -3.26
C ASN A 75 -6.83 -7.86 -2.86
N SER A 76 -6.50 -6.78 -3.58
CA SER A 76 -5.34 -5.92 -3.29
C SER A 76 -5.36 -5.28 -1.90
N ASP A 77 -6.54 -5.11 -1.29
CA ASP A 77 -6.67 -4.54 0.06
C ASP A 77 -6.09 -5.46 1.15
N GLU A 78 -5.88 -6.75 0.84
CA GLU A 78 -5.18 -7.68 1.74
C GLU A 78 -3.78 -7.18 2.06
N TYR A 79 -3.05 -6.66 1.07
CA TYR A 79 -1.72 -6.07 1.29
C TYR A 79 -1.79 -4.90 2.28
N THR A 80 -2.75 -3.99 2.10
CA THR A 80 -2.92 -2.83 2.99
C THR A 80 -3.25 -3.28 4.41
N ARG A 81 -4.12 -4.28 4.56
CA ARG A 81 -4.49 -4.86 5.85
C ARG A 81 -3.29 -5.51 6.54
N ASP A 82 -2.51 -6.30 5.81
CA ASP A 82 -1.36 -7.02 6.35
C ASP A 82 -0.23 -6.07 6.74
N MET A 83 0.02 -5.03 5.93
CA MET A 83 0.97 -3.98 6.29
C MET A 83 0.57 -3.24 7.56
N LEU A 84 -0.71 -2.90 7.71
CA LEU A 84 -1.22 -2.25 8.91
C LEU A 84 -1.06 -3.15 10.14
N ASN A 85 -1.47 -4.41 10.04
CA ASN A 85 -1.35 -5.39 11.11
C ASN A 85 0.11 -5.64 11.51
N SER A 86 1.00 -5.75 10.52
CA SER A 86 2.44 -5.90 10.74
C SER A 86 3.03 -4.68 11.45
N CYS A 87 2.63 -3.47 11.06
CA CYS A 87 3.04 -2.23 11.73
C CYS A 87 2.60 -2.21 13.20
N ILE A 88 1.34 -2.56 13.48
CA ILE A 88 0.80 -2.63 14.84
C ILE A 88 1.59 -3.65 15.68
N ALA A 89 1.79 -4.87 15.16
CA ALA A 89 2.53 -5.91 15.85
C ALA A 89 3.98 -5.48 16.14
N ARG A 90 4.68 -4.92 15.14
CA ARG A 90 6.05 -4.41 15.31
C ARG A 90 6.12 -3.28 16.33
N ASN A 91 5.15 -2.38 16.34
CA ASN A 91 5.08 -1.29 17.31
C ASN A 91 4.94 -1.84 18.74
N GLN A 92 4.03 -2.80 18.94
CA GLN A 92 3.84 -3.45 20.24
C GLN A 92 5.09 -4.20 20.71
N ILE A 93 5.74 -4.97 19.82
CA ILE A 93 7.00 -5.66 20.12
C ILE A 93 8.09 -4.66 20.52
N THR A 94 8.20 -3.55 19.78
CA THR A 94 9.20 -2.51 20.05
C THR A 94 8.95 -1.85 21.41
N LYS A 95 7.69 -1.52 21.72
CA LYS A 95 7.29 -1.00 23.02
C LYS A 95 7.61 -2.00 24.15
N GLY A 96 7.32 -3.28 23.94
CA GLY A 96 7.65 -4.35 24.90
C GLY A 96 9.15 -4.45 25.17
N LYS A 97 9.99 -4.43 24.13
CA LYS A 97 11.46 -4.41 24.26
C LYS A 97 11.95 -3.18 25.02
N THR A 98 11.43 -2.00 24.70
CA THR A 98 11.77 -0.76 25.41
C THR A 98 11.39 -0.82 26.88
N ASN A 99 10.21 -1.36 27.21
CA ASN A 99 9.78 -1.52 28.59
C ASN A 99 10.67 -2.53 29.34
N ALA A 100 10.92 -3.71 28.77
CA ALA A 100 11.80 -4.71 29.38
C ALA A 100 13.22 -4.15 29.65
N PHE A 101 13.75 -3.33 28.74
CA PHE A 101 15.04 -2.67 28.96
C PHE A 101 14.99 -1.62 30.08
N LYS A 102 13.89 -0.85 30.17
CA LYS A 102 13.67 0.10 31.27
C LYS A 102 13.58 -0.62 32.62
N ASP A 103 12.88 -1.75 32.67
CA ASP A 103 12.68 -2.56 33.88
C ASP A 103 14.00 -3.20 34.32
N LEU A 104 14.74 -3.81 33.39
CA LEU A 104 16.08 -4.36 33.64
C LEU A 104 17.02 -3.29 34.22
N ARG A 105 17.04 -2.10 33.61
CA ARG A 105 17.82 -0.96 34.10
C ARG A 105 17.39 -0.55 35.51
N GLY A 106 16.08 -0.57 35.79
CA GLY A 106 15.54 -0.30 37.12
C GLY A 106 16.08 -1.28 38.16
N HIS A 107 15.89 -2.58 37.93
CA HIS A 107 16.36 -3.63 38.83
C HIS A 107 17.88 -3.61 39.02
N PHE A 108 18.64 -3.41 37.95
CA PHE A 108 20.11 -3.35 38.06
C PHE A 108 20.58 -2.18 38.93
N LEU A 109 19.89 -1.03 38.88
CA LEU A 109 20.19 0.10 39.76
C LEU A 109 19.83 -0.19 41.22
N GLU A 110 18.72 -0.88 41.48
CA GLU A 110 18.31 -1.29 42.83
C GLU A 110 19.34 -2.24 43.46
N GLU A 111 19.80 -3.24 42.70
CA GLU A 111 20.85 -4.17 43.14
C GLU A 111 22.19 -3.47 43.39
N LEU A 112 22.58 -2.53 42.52
CA LEU A 112 23.81 -1.73 42.71
C LEU A 112 23.72 -0.82 43.94
N ASP A 113 22.57 -0.21 44.22
CA ASP A 113 22.36 0.64 45.39
C ASP A 113 22.55 -0.17 46.70
N GLN A 114 22.11 -1.43 46.71
CA GLN A 114 22.30 -2.33 47.84
C GLN A 114 23.75 -2.82 47.99
N ALA A 115 24.41 -3.16 46.88
CA ALA A 115 25.75 -3.74 46.90
C ALA A 115 26.88 -2.70 47.02
N PHE A 116 26.71 -1.51 46.45
CA PHE A 116 27.73 -0.47 46.28
C PHE A 116 27.12 0.94 46.47
N PRO A 117 26.65 1.29 47.69
CA PRO A 117 25.88 2.50 47.94
C PRO A 117 26.66 3.81 47.71
N ASN A 118 28.00 3.78 47.76
CA ASN A 118 28.82 4.98 47.57
C ASN A 118 29.14 5.26 46.09
N GLU A 119 28.99 4.24 45.23
CA GLU A 119 29.37 4.28 43.82
C GLU A 119 28.17 4.42 42.87
N VAL A 120 26.95 4.18 43.36
CA VAL A 120 25.72 4.15 42.53
C VAL A 120 25.34 5.52 41.92
N GLU A 121 25.78 6.63 42.52
CA GLU A 121 25.45 7.99 42.08
C GLU A 121 25.97 8.28 40.65
N ALA A 122 27.12 7.71 40.26
CA ALA A 122 27.62 7.81 38.90
C ALA A 122 26.71 7.08 37.89
N CYS A 123 26.11 5.95 38.26
CA CYS A 123 25.16 5.22 37.42
C CYS A 123 23.81 5.94 37.30
N ARG A 124 23.36 6.67 38.34
CA ARG A 124 22.13 7.47 38.31
C ARG A 124 22.23 8.65 37.32
N LEU A 125 23.40 9.27 37.20
CA LEU A 125 23.64 10.33 36.21
C LEU A 125 23.44 9.84 34.76
N VAL A 126 23.91 8.63 34.45
CA VAL A 126 23.75 8.03 33.11
C VAL A 126 22.28 7.75 32.78
N LYS A 127 21.45 7.41 33.78
CA LYS A 127 20.00 7.21 33.60
C LYS A 127 19.27 8.48 33.13
N HIS A 128 19.75 9.67 33.49
CA HIS A 128 19.12 10.95 33.15
C HIS A 128 19.56 11.52 31.79
N LEU A 129 20.61 10.98 31.19
CA LEU A 129 21.18 11.47 29.92
C LEU A 129 20.61 10.76 28.66
N LEU A 130 19.80 9.71 28.83
CA LEU A 130 19.21 8.88 27.77
C LEU A 130 17.74 8.56 28.04
#